data_AF-A0AAV6BAX7-F1
#
_entry.id   AF-A0AAV6BAX7-F1
#
_cell.length_a   1.000
_cell.length_b   1.000
_cell.length_c   1.000
_cell.angle_alpha   90.00
_cell.angle_beta   90.00
_cell.angle_gamma   90.00
#
_symmetry.space_group_name_H-M   'P 1'
#
loop_
_entity.id
_entity.type
_entity.pdbx_description
1 polymer ?
#
loop_
_entity_poly.entity_id
_entity_poly.type
_entity_poly.pdbx_seq_one_letter_code
_entity_poly.pdbx_strand_id
1 'polypeptide(L)'
;MRNRSTGHTVQTIAKAEAIASLGFQSWLANQNAAGSDIYVGMNPIKDGAYSRTKRNIKDIRHVYLDLDKKGDEALDAIRNSPEVPAPNFVLDTSPGRHQVVWKVSGFGQDEAESLLHSLANKFGGDLAATDSTRVLRLPGFANRKFPEEFVVQARQESDAVYCLRDFTLEEDSPEAPRHFGEAQERRRTLPNDHNSQSEHDWAYAKRALSRGDDPEVVIQRIADFRAQDKANPESYARRTVTKAQVDLQRTRSSREPLQREGIEQREPYQDF
;
A
#
# COMPACT_ATOMS: atom_id res chain seq x y z
N MET A 1 21.93 -5.40 0.29
CA MET A 1 22.51 -6.00 1.51
C MET A 1 22.95 -4.91 2.44
N ARG A 2 22.82 -5.09 3.76
CA ARG A 2 23.26 -4.10 4.76
C ARG A 2 23.99 -4.80 5.90
N ASN A 3 25.27 -4.51 6.08
CA ASN A 3 26.05 -5.01 7.20
C ASN A 3 25.61 -4.32 8.49
N ARG A 4 25.29 -5.11 9.51
CA ARG A 4 24.71 -4.58 10.75
C ARG A 4 25.71 -3.92 11.68
N SER A 5 26.95 -4.40 11.69
CA SER A 5 28.01 -3.86 12.54
C SER A 5 28.61 -2.58 11.96
N THR A 6 28.79 -2.52 10.64
CA THR A 6 29.46 -1.39 9.96
C THR A 6 28.49 -0.39 9.34
N GLY A 7 27.22 -0.76 9.17
CA GLY A 7 26.24 0.04 8.43
C GLY A 7 26.44 0.07 6.91
N HIS A 8 27.53 -0.53 6.40
CA HIS A 8 27.87 -0.55 4.98
C HIS A 8 26.76 -1.23 4.17
N THR A 9 26.35 -0.60 3.07
CA THR A 9 25.27 -1.05 2.21
C THR A 9 25.79 -1.31 0.80
N VAL A 10 25.51 -2.49 0.28
CA VAL A 10 25.80 -2.88 -1.11
C VAL A 10 24.48 -3.14 -1.82
N GLN A 11 24.30 -2.50 -2.96
CA GLN A 11 23.15 -2.70 -3.85
C GLN A 11 23.64 -3.25 -5.18
N THR A 12 23.00 -4.32 -5.64
CA THR A 12 23.27 -4.93 -6.94
C THR A 12 21.97 -5.05 -7.71
N ILE A 13 22.03 -4.76 -9.00
CA ILE A 13 20.92 -4.87 -9.94
C ILE A 13 21.35 -5.90 -10.98
N ALA A 14 20.56 -6.96 -11.12
CA ALA A 14 20.83 -8.04 -12.06
C ALA A 14 19.53 -8.75 -12.43
N LYS A 15 19.55 -9.54 -13.50
CA LYS A 15 18.44 -10.41 -13.87
C LYS A 15 18.20 -11.46 -12.79
N ALA A 16 16.95 -11.86 -12.60
CA ALA A 16 16.57 -12.87 -11.61
C ALA A 16 17.37 -14.18 -11.79
N GLU A 17 17.55 -14.63 -13.04
CA GLU A 17 18.36 -15.81 -13.37
C GLU A 17 19.82 -15.70 -12.89
N ALA A 18 20.46 -14.53 -13.08
CA ALA A 18 21.82 -14.30 -12.63
C ALA A 18 21.91 -14.30 -11.09
N ILE A 19 20.93 -13.68 -10.41
CA ILE A 19 20.85 -13.69 -8.95
C ILE A 19 20.61 -15.11 -8.42
N ALA A 20 19.83 -15.93 -9.13
CA ALA A 20 19.54 -17.32 -8.76
C ALA A 20 20.72 -18.28 -9.04
N SER A 21 21.75 -17.84 -9.78
CA SER A 21 22.92 -18.68 -10.06
C SER A 21 23.67 -19.07 -8.78
N LEU A 22 24.28 -20.26 -8.80
CA LEU A 22 25.04 -20.79 -7.66
C LEU A 22 26.10 -19.79 -7.17
N GLY A 23 26.87 -19.21 -8.08
CA GLY A 23 27.93 -18.25 -7.72
C GLY A 23 27.40 -17.01 -7.01
N PHE A 24 26.27 -16.46 -7.46
CA PHE A 24 25.66 -15.30 -6.83
C PHE A 24 25.05 -15.66 -5.47
N GLN A 25 24.36 -16.79 -5.35
CA GLN A 25 23.82 -17.29 -4.08
C GLN A 25 24.93 -17.57 -3.06
N SER A 26 26.05 -18.20 -3.46
CA SER A 26 27.23 -18.39 -2.60
C SER A 26 27.82 -17.06 -2.14
N TRP A 27 27.89 -16.06 -3.02
CA TRP A 27 28.33 -14.73 -2.63
C TRP A 27 27.38 -14.10 -1.59
N LEU A 28 26.07 -14.17 -1.78
CA LEU A 28 25.08 -13.68 -0.79
C LEU A 28 25.22 -14.39 0.55
N ALA A 29 25.45 -15.71 0.54
CA ALA A 29 25.65 -16.50 1.76
C ALA A 29 26.89 -16.04 2.53
N ASN A 30 28.00 -15.80 1.83
CA ASN A 30 29.21 -15.24 2.43
C ASN A 30 28.99 -13.84 3.02
N GLN A 31 28.23 -12.97 2.32
CA GLN A 31 27.88 -11.65 2.84
C GLN A 31 27.00 -11.75 4.08
N ASN A 32 26.07 -12.71 4.12
CA ASN A 32 25.21 -12.94 5.27
C ASN A 32 26.02 -13.46 6.48
N ALA A 33 26.89 -14.44 6.27
CA ALA A 33 27.80 -14.96 7.29
C ALA A 33 28.71 -13.86 7.87
N ALA A 34 29.13 -12.89 7.05
CA ALA A 34 29.88 -11.70 7.48
C ALA A 34 29.03 -10.63 8.20
N GLY A 35 27.77 -10.92 8.54
CA GLY A 35 26.90 -10.03 9.32
C GLY A 35 26.01 -9.11 8.48
N SER A 36 25.82 -9.39 7.18
CA SER A 36 24.91 -8.61 6.33
C SER A 36 23.50 -9.18 6.28
N ASP A 37 22.53 -8.30 6.45
CA ASP A 37 21.14 -8.59 6.13
C ASP A 37 20.94 -8.59 4.60
N ILE A 38 20.27 -9.62 4.09
CA ILE A 38 19.99 -9.81 2.66
C ILE A 38 18.53 -9.46 2.37
N TYR A 39 18.32 -8.70 1.29
CA TYR A 39 17.02 -8.19 0.89
C TYR A 39 16.86 -8.24 -0.62
N VAL A 40 15.61 -8.26 -1.08
CA VAL A 40 15.24 -8.25 -2.50
C VAL A 40 14.17 -7.18 -2.76
N GLY A 41 14.27 -6.49 -3.90
CA GLY A 41 13.22 -5.61 -4.37
C GLY A 41 12.11 -6.43 -5.04
N MET A 42 10.86 -6.11 -4.72
CA MET A 42 9.72 -6.94 -5.17
C MET A 42 9.22 -6.60 -6.57
N ASN A 43 9.55 -5.40 -7.06
CA ASN A 43 9.13 -4.93 -8.38
C ASN A 43 10.33 -4.81 -9.32
N PRO A 44 10.19 -5.25 -10.59
CA PRO A 44 11.27 -5.12 -11.57
C PRO A 44 11.61 -3.65 -11.79
N ILE A 45 12.88 -3.41 -12.11
CA ILE A 45 13.37 -2.07 -12.45
C ILE A 45 13.65 -1.98 -13.94
N LYS A 46 13.62 -0.75 -14.46
CA LYS A 46 13.82 -0.44 -15.88
C LYS A 46 15.21 -0.89 -16.32
N ASP A 47 15.29 -1.40 -17.55
CA ASP A 47 16.54 -1.81 -18.16
C ASP A 47 17.51 -0.60 -18.22
N GLY A 48 18.76 -0.81 -17.82
CA GLY A 48 19.77 0.26 -17.72
C GLY A 48 19.68 1.13 -16.46
N ALA A 49 18.70 0.93 -15.57
CA ALA A 49 18.66 1.63 -14.30
C ALA A 49 19.75 1.13 -13.34
N TYR A 50 20.39 2.06 -12.63
CA TYR A 50 21.43 1.79 -11.63
C TYR A 50 20.97 2.11 -10.20
N SER A 51 19.71 2.53 -10.02
CA SER A 51 19.16 2.83 -8.70
C SER A 51 17.70 2.39 -8.58
N ARG A 52 17.27 2.08 -7.36
CA ARG A 52 15.91 1.61 -7.03
C ARG A 52 15.02 2.77 -6.56
N THR A 53 15.05 3.88 -7.29
CA THR A 53 14.14 5.02 -7.07
C THR A 53 12.77 4.74 -7.71
N LYS A 54 11.70 5.39 -7.24
CA LYS A 54 10.33 5.22 -7.77
C LYS A 54 10.26 5.31 -9.30
N ARG A 55 10.94 6.31 -9.89
CA ARG A 55 11.01 6.52 -11.36
C ARG A 55 11.63 5.37 -12.15
N ASN A 56 12.42 4.52 -11.49
CA ASN A 56 13.12 3.39 -12.09
C ASN A 56 12.38 2.07 -11.92
N ILE A 57 11.25 2.03 -11.21
CA ILE A 57 10.37 0.85 -11.23
C ILE A 57 9.80 0.70 -12.65
N LYS A 58 9.88 -0.51 -13.20
CA LYS A 58 9.39 -0.84 -14.54
C LYS A 58 7.88 -1.10 -14.50
N ASP A 59 7.49 -2.05 -13.65
CA ASP A 59 6.11 -2.51 -13.49
C ASP A 59 5.84 -2.82 -12.01
N ILE A 60 4.59 -2.71 -11.58
CA ILE A 60 4.14 -3.27 -10.30
C ILE A 60 3.74 -4.72 -10.53
N ARG A 61 4.50 -5.65 -9.94
CA ARG A 61 4.21 -7.09 -9.94
C ARG A 61 3.82 -7.62 -8.58
N HIS A 62 4.14 -6.87 -7.52
CA HIS A 62 3.80 -7.25 -6.17
C HIS A 62 3.39 -6.06 -5.33
N VAL A 63 2.42 -6.30 -4.45
CA VAL A 63 2.16 -5.50 -3.25
C VAL A 63 2.44 -6.35 -2.03
N TYR A 64 2.67 -5.73 -0.89
CA TYR A 64 3.18 -6.39 0.30
C TYR A 64 2.79 -5.68 1.57
N LEU A 65 2.96 -6.34 2.71
CA LEU A 65 2.68 -5.77 4.00
C LEU A 65 3.74 -6.25 5.01
N ASP A 66 4.31 -5.31 5.76
CA ASP A 66 5.30 -5.62 6.81
C ASP A 66 4.59 -5.61 8.18
N LEU A 67 4.48 -6.79 8.80
CA LEU A 67 3.77 -7.03 10.06
C LEU A 67 4.77 -7.17 11.20
N ASP A 68 5.24 -6.03 11.69
CA ASP A 68 6.29 -5.92 12.72
C ASP A 68 5.77 -6.07 14.16
N LYS A 69 4.46 -5.83 14.37
CA LYS A 69 3.77 -5.87 15.67
C LYS A 69 2.53 -6.75 15.56
N LYS A 70 2.32 -7.64 16.53
CA LYS A 70 1.16 -8.57 16.55
C LYS A 70 1.01 -9.32 15.21
N GLY A 71 2.13 -9.77 14.64
CA GLY A 71 2.14 -10.31 13.27
C GLY A 71 1.25 -11.52 13.09
N ASP A 72 1.22 -12.43 14.07
CA ASP A 72 0.37 -13.63 14.01
C ASP A 72 -1.13 -13.26 13.98
N GLU A 73 -1.57 -12.37 14.89
CA GLU A 73 -2.95 -11.87 14.92
C GLU A 73 -3.34 -11.18 13.60
N ALA A 74 -2.46 -10.32 13.07
CA ALA A 74 -2.70 -9.60 11.83
C ALA A 74 -2.74 -10.54 10.60
N LEU A 75 -1.87 -11.54 10.56
CA LEU A 75 -1.85 -12.54 9.49
C LEU A 75 -3.12 -13.40 9.50
N ASP A 76 -3.59 -13.80 10.68
CA ASP A 76 -4.85 -14.53 10.79
C ASP A 76 -6.04 -13.65 10.39
N ALA A 77 -6.04 -12.35 10.73
CA ALA A 77 -7.05 -11.41 10.27
C ALA A 77 -7.06 -11.27 8.73
N ILE A 78 -5.88 -11.23 8.09
CA ILE A 78 -5.76 -11.19 6.63
C ILE A 78 -6.34 -12.45 6.00
N ARG A 79 -5.98 -13.64 6.48
CA ARG A 79 -6.45 -14.92 5.91
C ARG A 79 -7.95 -15.12 6.03
N ASN A 80 -8.57 -14.53 7.06
CA ASN A 80 -10.02 -14.64 7.30
C ASN A 80 -10.82 -13.46 6.76
N SER A 81 -10.18 -12.46 6.14
CA SER A 81 -10.86 -11.27 5.63
C SER A 81 -11.50 -11.54 4.26
N PRO A 82 -12.75 -11.12 4.03
CA PRO A 82 -13.35 -11.11 2.70
C PRO A 82 -12.87 -9.92 1.86
N GLU A 83 -12.20 -8.93 2.46
CA GLU A 83 -11.83 -7.66 1.80
C GLU A 83 -10.50 -7.73 1.04
N VAL A 84 -9.71 -8.77 1.30
CA VAL A 84 -8.43 -9.01 0.64
C VAL A 84 -8.31 -10.46 0.22
N PRO A 85 -7.65 -10.74 -0.91
CA PRO A 85 -7.48 -12.12 -1.34
C PRO A 85 -6.42 -12.83 -0.48
N ALA A 86 -6.40 -14.16 -0.57
CA ALA A 86 -5.38 -14.98 0.07
C ALA A 86 -3.96 -14.51 -0.32
N PRO A 87 -3.01 -14.46 0.63
CA PRO A 87 -1.61 -14.17 0.31
C PRO A 87 -1.03 -15.13 -0.73
N ASN A 88 -0.08 -14.66 -1.52
CA ASN A 88 0.74 -15.56 -2.34
C ASN A 88 1.91 -16.12 -1.54
N PHE A 89 2.58 -15.25 -0.78
CA PHE A 89 3.68 -15.64 0.09
C PHE A 89 3.57 -14.98 1.45
N VAL A 90 3.92 -15.73 2.48
CA VAL A 90 4.16 -15.23 3.84
C VAL A 90 5.60 -15.54 4.19
N LEU A 91 6.35 -14.51 4.53
CA LEU A 91 7.73 -14.63 4.96
C LEU A 91 7.78 -14.49 6.48
N ASP A 92 8.19 -15.54 7.16
CA ASP A 92 8.50 -15.47 8.59
C ASP A 92 9.90 -14.83 8.70
N THR A 93 10.00 -13.63 9.30
CA THR A 93 11.26 -12.84 9.33
C THR A 93 11.97 -12.85 10.69
N SER A 94 11.20 -13.10 11.75
CA SER A 94 11.60 -13.39 13.13
C SER A 94 10.35 -13.88 13.88
N PRO A 95 10.47 -14.41 15.11
CA PRO A 95 9.29 -14.86 15.86
C PRO A 95 8.20 -13.77 15.96
N GLY A 96 6.98 -14.11 15.53
CA GLY A 96 5.82 -13.22 15.54
C GLY A 96 5.86 -12.04 14.56
N ARG A 97 6.76 -12.04 13.56
CA ARG A 97 6.87 -10.99 12.52
C ARG A 97 6.88 -11.55 11.11
N HIS A 98 5.99 -11.01 10.29
CA HIS A 98 5.71 -11.53 8.96
C HIS A 98 5.82 -10.45 7.89
N GLN A 99 6.27 -10.83 6.70
CA GLN A 99 6.09 -10.02 5.49
C GLN A 99 5.14 -10.76 4.55
N VAL A 100 4.00 -10.17 4.26
CA VAL A 100 2.95 -10.76 3.41
C VAL A 100 3.10 -10.19 2.00
N VAL A 101 2.94 -11.02 0.97
CA VAL A 101 3.14 -10.64 -0.43
C VAL A 101 1.98 -11.14 -1.28
N TRP A 102 1.47 -10.27 -2.14
CA TRP A 102 0.52 -10.58 -3.21
C TRP A 102 1.15 -10.31 -4.57
N LYS A 103 1.06 -11.28 -5.49
CA LYS A 103 1.32 -11.15 -6.92
C LYS A 103 0.16 -10.37 -7.53
N VAL A 104 0.48 -9.27 -8.22
CA VAL A 104 -0.52 -8.39 -8.82
C VAL A 104 -0.22 -8.06 -10.28
N SER A 105 -1.26 -7.63 -11.00
CA SER A 105 -1.18 -7.14 -12.38
C SER A 105 -2.12 -5.96 -12.62
N GLY A 106 -1.77 -5.11 -13.58
CA GLY A 106 -2.61 -3.97 -13.99
C GLY A 106 -2.60 -2.78 -13.03
N PHE A 107 -1.64 -2.70 -12.12
CA PHE A 107 -1.50 -1.60 -11.16
C PHE A 107 -0.61 -0.47 -11.69
N GLY A 108 -1.08 0.76 -11.56
CA GLY A 108 -0.22 1.94 -11.54
C GLY A 108 0.58 2.03 -10.24
N GLN A 109 1.72 2.73 -10.27
CA GLN A 109 2.57 2.92 -9.07
C GLN A 109 1.82 3.62 -7.93
N ASP A 110 1.05 4.67 -8.22
CA ASP A 110 0.29 5.42 -7.21
C ASP A 110 -0.89 4.60 -6.63
N GLU A 111 -1.50 3.73 -7.42
CA GLU A 111 -2.56 2.81 -6.97
C GLU A 111 -1.98 1.75 -6.02
N ALA A 112 -0.81 1.20 -6.37
CA ALA A 112 -0.12 0.25 -5.52
C ALA A 112 0.27 0.87 -4.17
N GLU A 113 0.85 2.07 -4.16
CA GLU A 113 1.20 2.75 -2.91
C GLU A 113 -0.03 3.13 -2.07
N SER A 114 -1.14 3.51 -2.72
CA SER A 114 -2.41 3.75 -2.01
C SER A 114 -2.94 2.45 -1.38
N LEU A 115 -2.91 1.33 -2.11
CA LEU A 115 -3.32 0.02 -1.59
C LEU A 115 -2.42 -0.45 -0.44
N LEU A 116 -1.10 -0.34 -0.58
CA LEU A 116 -0.13 -0.67 0.48
C LEU A 116 -0.46 0.10 1.77
N HIS A 117 -0.81 1.38 1.65
CA HIS A 117 -1.20 2.22 2.78
C HIS A 117 -2.52 1.75 3.41
N SER A 118 -3.56 1.47 2.62
CA SER A 118 -4.83 0.94 3.14
C SER A 118 -4.66 -0.41 3.83
N LEU A 119 -3.83 -1.31 3.27
CA LEU A 119 -3.47 -2.58 3.90
C LEU A 119 -2.80 -2.37 5.26
N ALA A 120 -1.83 -1.45 5.34
CA ALA A 120 -1.15 -1.10 6.58
C ALA A 120 -2.09 -0.53 7.64
N ASN A 121 -2.98 0.38 7.26
CA ASN A 121 -3.98 0.91 8.19
C ASN A 121 -4.95 -0.16 8.68
N LYS A 122 -5.51 -0.98 7.77
CA LYS A 122 -6.52 -1.98 8.11
C LYS A 122 -5.97 -3.10 9.01
N PHE A 123 -4.78 -3.60 8.69
CA PHE A 123 -4.23 -4.80 9.33
C PHE A 123 -3.06 -4.51 10.28
N GLY A 124 -2.74 -3.24 10.54
CA GLY A 124 -1.70 -2.85 11.51
C GLY A 124 -0.27 -3.06 11.02
N GLY A 125 -0.02 -2.92 9.71
CA GLY A 125 1.33 -2.99 9.13
C GLY A 125 2.16 -1.72 9.34
N ASP A 126 3.44 -1.78 9.01
CA ASP A 126 4.34 -0.62 9.07
C ASP A 126 3.98 0.41 7.98
N LEU A 127 3.43 1.55 8.39
CA LEU A 127 3.10 2.67 7.50
C LEU A 127 4.33 3.25 6.79
N ALA A 128 5.52 3.09 7.37
CA ALA A 128 6.76 3.50 6.71
C ALA A 128 7.19 2.55 5.58
N ALA A 129 6.54 1.39 5.42
CA ALA A 129 6.83 0.36 4.42
C ALA A 129 5.87 0.35 3.21
N THR A 130 5.19 1.47 2.96
CA THR A 130 4.10 1.60 1.95
C THR A 130 4.56 2.11 0.58
N ASP A 131 5.86 2.23 0.34
CA ASP A 131 6.41 2.68 -0.94
C ASP A 131 6.60 1.53 -1.94
N SER A 132 6.43 1.78 -3.23
CA SER A 132 6.55 0.79 -4.32
C SER A 132 7.97 0.25 -4.56
N THR A 133 8.97 0.85 -3.92
CA THR A 133 10.36 0.42 -4.07
C THR A 133 10.77 -0.55 -2.99
N ARG A 134 10.04 -0.68 -1.87
CA ARG A 134 10.40 -1.42 -0.66
C ARG A 134 11.10 -2.76 -0.95
N VAL A 135 12.11 -3.04 -0.14
CA VAL A 135 12.80 -4.33 -0.18
C VAL A 135 12.32 -5.18 0.98
N LEU A 136 12.11 -6.46 0.69
CA LEU A 136 11.73 -7.46 1.69
C LEU A 136 12.92 -8.36 1.99
N ARG A 137 12.83 -9.13 3.07
CA ARG A 137 13.84 -10.13 3.42
C ARG A 137 13.90 -11.18 2.31
N LEU A 138 15.11 -11.61 1.96
CA LEU A 138 15.27 -12.74 1.05
C LEU A 138 15.27 -14.04 1.89
N PRO A 139 14.35 -14.99 1.63
CA PRO A 139 14.32 -16.27 2.33
C PRO A 139 15.61 -17.07 2.15
N GLY A 140 15.92 -17.92 3.13
CA GLY A 140 17.14 -18.75 3.16
C GLY A 140 18.37 -18.06 3.78
N PHE A 141 18.24 -16.81 4.24
CA PHE A 141 19.32 -16.06 4.88
C PHE A 141 18.97 -15.71 6.32
N ALA A 142 19.98 -15.71 7.20
CA ALA A 142 19.78 -15.35 8.61
C ALA A 142 19.50 -13.85 8.77
N ASN A 143 18.55 -13.51 9.64
CA ASN A 143 18.30 -12.16 10.10
C ASN A 143 19.38 -11.75 11.10
N ARG A 144 20.28 -10.84 10.69
CA ARG A 144 21.44 -10.40 11.48
C ARG A 144 21.11 -9.23 12.42
N LYS A 145 19.84 -8.81 12.49
CA LYS A 145 19.40 -7.73 13.40
C LYS A 145 19.42 -8.17 14.86
N PHE A 146 19.25 -9.46 15.13
CA PHE A 146 19.18 -10.04 16.47
C PHE A 146 20.34 -11.02 16.70
N PRO A 147 20.76 -11.22 17.96
CA PRO A 147 21.83 -12.16 18.28
C PRO A 147 21.40 -13.63 18.12
N GLU A 148 20.11 -13.93 18.31
CA GLU A 148 19.56 -15.24 18.01
C GLU A 148 19.45 -15.43 16.49
N GLU A 149 19.97 -16.54 16.00
CA GLU A 149 19.92 -16.85 14.57
C GLU A 149 18.50 -17.25 14.18
N PHE A 150 17.87 -16.44 13.33
CA PHE A 150 16.61 -16.75 12.71
C PHE A 150 16.78 -16.72 11.19
N VAL A 151 16.67 -17.87 10.54
CA VAL A 151 16.71 -17.97 9.07
C VAL A 151 15.33 -17.63 8.52
N VAL A 152 15.26 -16.61 7.68
CA VAL A 152 14.00 -16.17 7.05
C VAL A 152 13.44 -17.33 6.22
N GLN A 153 12.18 -17.68 6.46
CA GLN A 153 11.45 -18.70 5.72
C GLN A 153 10.39 -18.05 4.84
N ALA A 154 10.01 -18.71 3.76
CA ALA A 154 8.84 -18.32 2.96
C ALA A 154 7.90 -19.51 2.82
N ARG A 155 6.62 -19.24 3.03
CA ARG A 155 5.52 -20.17 2.78
C ARG A 155 4.71 -19.63 1.61
N GLN A 156 4.52 -20.47 0.60
CA GLN A 156 3.65 -20.16 -0.52
C GLN A 156 2.24 -20.63 -0.18
N GLU A 157 1.26 -19.73 -0.32
CA GLU A 157 -0.14 -20.00 0.03
C GLU A 157 -1.07 -19.97 -1.18
N SER A 158 -0.69 -19.24 -2.24
CA SER A 158 -1.49 -19.12 -3.47
C SER A 158 -0.61 -18.86 -4.68
N ASP A 159 -1.08 -19.30 -5.86
CA ASP A 159 -0.46 -18.98 -7.14
C ASP A 159 -1.18 -17.94 -7.99
N ALA A 160 -2.34 -17.48 -7.54
CA ALA A 160 -3.14 -16.50 -8.26
C ALA A 160 -2.40 -15.17 -8.47
N VAL A 161 -2.83 -14.43 -9.49
CA VAL A 161 -2.40 -13.06 -9.75
C VAL A 161 -3.61 -12.18 -9.61
N TYR A 162 -3.54 -11.21 -8.71
CA TYR A 162 -4.64 -10.34 -8.37
C TYR A 162 -4.58 -9.01 -9.15
N CYS A 163 -5.70 -8.33 -9.25
CA CYS A 163 -5.82 -6.97 -9.75
C CYS A 163 -6.48 -6.10 -8.68
N LEU A 164 -6.54 -4.79 -8.91
CA LEU A 164 -7.04 -3.85 -7.89
C LEU A 164 -8.44 -4.18 -7.40
N ARG A 165 -9.31 -4.74 -8.27
CA ARG A 165 -10.69 -5.09 -7.95
C ARG A 165 -10.82 -6.21 -6.90
N ASP A 166 -9.78 -7.01 -6.73
CA ASP A 166 -9.77 -8.13 -5.78
C ASP A 166 -9.54 -7.65 -4.34
N PHE A 167 -9.16 -6.38 -4.16
CA PHE A 167 -9.00 -5.72 -2.87
C PHE A 167 -10.18 -4.76 -2.67
N THR A 168 -11.10 -5.09 -1.77
CA THR A 168 -12.31 -4.30 -1.49
C THR A 168 -12.23 -3.55 -0.17
N LEU A 169 -11.01 -3.18 0.25
CA LEU A 169 -10.78 -2.36 1.43
C LEU A 169 -11.52 -1.02 1.28
N GLU A 170 -12.51 -0.77 2.13
CA GLU A 170 -13.12 0.55 2.19
C GLU A 170 -12.08 1.53 2.75
N GLU A 171 -11.86 2.65 2.06
CA GLU A 171 -11.18 3.78 2.68
C GLU A 171 -12.09 4.25 3.80
N ASP A 172 -11.71 4.02 5.06
CA ASP A 172 -12.47 4.50 6.22
C ASP A 172 -12.80 5.99 6.04
N SER A 173 -14.05 6.25 5.65
CA SER A 173 -14.64 7.58 5.70
C SER A 173 -14.64 7.97 7.17
N PRO A 174 -14.19 9.18 7.56
CA PRO A 174 -14.27 9.59 8.95
C PRO A 174 -15.75 9.65 9.36
N GLU A 175 -16.21 8.61 10.07
CA GLU A 175 -17.53 8.62 10.70
C GLU A 175 -17.61 9.83 11.64
N ALA A 176 -18.72 10.55 11.52
CA ALA A 176 -19.07 11.66 12.39
C ALA A 176 -19.06 11.23 13.87
N PRO A 177 -18.84 12.17 14.82
CA PRO A 177 -18.64 11.83 16.22
C PRO A 177 -19.88 11.13 16.79
N ARG A 178 -19.75 9.85 17.14
CA ARG A 178 -20.75 9.19 17.99
C ARG A 178 -20.64 9.81 19.38
N HIS A 179 -21.63 10.61 19.73
CA HIS A 179 -21.83 11.08 21.10
C HIS A 179 -21.90 9.88 22.05
N PHE A 180 -20.84 9.68 22.84
CA PHE A 180 -20.93 8.94 24.09
C PHE A 180 -20.67 9.93 25.23
N GLY A 181 -21.77 10.37 25.85
CA GLY A 181 -21.72 11.07 27.12
C GLY A 181 -21.20 10.14 28.21
N GLU A 182 -20.30 10.72 29.03
CA GLU A 182 -20.22 10.65 30.51
C GLU A 182 -20.44 9.27 31.18
N ALA A 183 -19.62 8.77 32.10
CA ALA A 183 -18.46 9.28 32.81
C ALA A 183 -17.86 8.10 33.60
N GLN A 184 -16.52 7.96 33.66
CA GLN A 184 -15.78 8.02 34.93
C GLN A 184 -14.28 7.99 34.71
N GLU A 185 -13.62 8.91 35.41
CA GLU A 185 -12.26 9.36 35.26
C GLU A 185 -11.22 8.38 35.84
N ARG A 186 -10.05 8.30 35.19
CA ARG A 186 -8.67 8.51 35.75
C ARG A 186 -7.64 7.54 35.13
N ARG A 187 -6.92 8.00 34.10
CA ARG A 187 -5.59 8.65 34.21
C ARG A 187 -5.06 8.96 32.81
N ARG A 188 -4.63 10.21 32.64
CA ARG A 188 -4.14 10.80 31.38
C ARG A 188 -2.78 10.22 30.99
N THR A 189 -2.73 9.65 29.79
CA THR A 189 -1.60 9.76 28.86
C THR A 189 -2.20 9.81 27.46
N LEU A 190 -2.02 10.94 26.78
CA LEU A 190 -2.59 11.25 25.47
C LEU A 190 -2.05 10.27 24.41
N PRO A 191 -2.88 9.64 23.56
CA PRO A 191 -2.43 9.07 22.31
C PRO A 191 -2.33 10.18 21.27
N ASN A 192 -1.19 10.22 20.61
CA ASN A 192 -0.83 11.17 19.58
C ASN A 192 -1.61 10.85 18.30
N ASP A 193 -2.71 11.57 18.07
CA ASP A 193 -3.44 11.56 16.81
C ASP A 193 -2.62 12.33 15.77
N HIS A 194 -1.89 11.60 14.92
CA HIS A 194 -1.05 12.18 13.88
C HIS A 194 -1.48 11.65 12.51
N ASN A 195 -2.65 12.10 12.06
CA ASN A 195 -2.96 12.10 10.63
C ASN A 195 -1.88 12.92 9.89
N SER A 196 -1.30 12.37 8.83
CA SER A 196 -0.25 13.07 8.10
C SER A 196 -0.80 14.35 7.44
N GLN A 197 0.02 15.39 7.26
CA GLN A 197 -0.45 16.63 6.63
C GLN A 197 -1.03 16.39 5.22
N SER A 198 -0.55 15.36 4.52
CA SER A 198 -1.06 15.01 3.18
C SER A 198 -2.46 14.39 3.23
N GLU A 199 -2.81 13.69 4.31
CA GLU A 199 -4.18 13.20 4.55
C GLU A 199 -5.14 14.36 4.82
N HIS A 200 -4.70 15.37 5.57
CA HIS A 200 -5.48 16.57 5.79
C HIS A 200 -5.74 17.33 4.48
N ASP A 201 -4.73 17.46 3.62
CA ASP A 201 -4.86 18.14 2.32
C ASP A 201 -5.86 17.41 1.40
N TRP A 202 -5.83 16.07 1.39
CA TRP A 202 -6.75 15.27 0.59
C TRP A 202 -8.17 15.21 1.17
N ALA A 203 -8.31 15.06 2.50
CA ALA A 203 -9.61 15.14 3.18
C ALA A 203 -10.24 16.53 3.04
N TYR A 204 -9.42 17.59 3.00
CA TYR A 204 -9.86 18.93 2.65
C TYR A 204 -10.37 18.98 1.21
N ALA A 205 -9.60 18.46 0.24
CA ALA A 205 -9.99 18.44 -1.18
C ALA A 205 -11.32 17.70 -1.40
N LYS A 206 -11.49 16.49 -0.84
CA LYS A 206 -12.73 15.71 -0.96
C LYS A 206 -13.93 16.47 -0.41
N ARG A 207 -13.80 17.04 0.80
CA ARG A 207 -14.88 17.83 1.45
C ARG A 207 -15.22 19.10 0.71
N ALA A 208 -14.23 19.80 0.14
CA ALA A 208 -14.46 21.03 -0.62
C ALA A 208 -15.18 20.75 -1.94
N LEU A 209 -14.70 19.77 -2.70
CA LEU A 209 -15.32 19.38 -3.96
C LEU A 209 -16.72 18.78 -3.77
N SER A 210 -16.98 18.04 -2.68
CA SER A 210 -18.32 17.53 -2.38
C SER A 210 -19.33 18.64 -2.08
N ARG A 211 -18.88 19.80 -1.57
CA ARG A 211 -19.71 21.00 -1.39
C ARG A 211 -19.90 21.81 -2.68
N GLY A 212 -19.18 21.46 -3.75
CA GLY A 212 -19.21 22.20 -5.02
C GLY A 212 -18.24 23.38 -5.08
N ASP A 213 -17.24 23.43 -4.20
CA ASP A 213 -16.19 24.46 -4.25
C ASP A 213 -15.40 24.34 -5.58
N ASP A 214 -14.99 25.47 -6.16
CA ASP A 214 -14.22 25.52 -7.41
C ASP A 214 -12.87 24.77 -7.26
N PRO A 215 -12.58 23.75 -8.10
CA PRO A 215 -11.33 23.00 -8.05
C PRO A 215 -10.07 23.88 -8.08
N GLU A 216 -10.03 24.95 -8.87
CA GLU A 216 -8.84 25.82 -8.95
C GLU A 216 -8.65 26.61 -7.63
N VAL A 217 -9.73 26.96 -6.93
CA VAL A 217 -9.65 27.58 -5.59
C VAL A 217 -9.16 26.58 -4.54
N VAL A 218 -9.57 25.32 -4.63
CA VAL A 218 -9.10 24.25 -3.73
C VAL A 218 -7.62 23.95 -3.97
N ILE A 219 -7.18 23.93 -5.24
CA ILE A 219 -5.77 23.79 -5.62
C ILE A 219 -4.95 24.92 -5.02
N GLN A 220 -5.35 26.18 -5.20
CA GLN A 220 -4.60 27.32 -4.69
C GLN A 220 -4.46 27.27 -3.17
N ARG A 221 -5.54 26.94 -2.44
CA ARG A 221 -5.53 26.86 -0.98
C ARG A 221 -4.58 25.77 -0.44
N ILE A 222 -4.52 24.62 -1.11
CA ILE A 222 -3.58 23.54 -0.73
C ILE A 222 -2.15 23.95 -1.10
N ALA A 223 -1.94 24.60 -2.25
CA ALA A 223 -0.62 25.07 -2.68
C ALA A 223 -0.06 26.13 -1.72
N ASP A 224 -0.88 27.11 -1.34
CA ASP A 224 -0.50 28.18 -0.40
C ASP A 224 -0.15 27.60 0.97
N PHE A 225 -0.96 26.66 1.48
CA PHE A 225 -0.71 26.00 2.75
C PHE A 225 0.60 25.19 2.74
N ARG A 226 0.98 24.63 1.58
CA ARG A 226 2.17 23.79 1.41
C ARG A 226 3.38 24.53 0.86
N ALA A 227 3.30 25.85 0.72
CA ALA A 227 4.34 26.69 0.13
C ALA A 227 5.70 26.56 0.84
N GLN A 228 5.70 26.28 2.15
CA GLN A 228 6.91 26.15 2.96
C GLN A 228 7.41 24.70 3.10
N ASP A 229 6.59 23.72 2.72
CA ASP A 229 6.85 22.29 2.94
C ASP A 229 7.26 21.53 1.66
N LYS A 230 6.92 22.07 0.49
CA LYS A 230 7.06 21.37 -0.80
C LYS A 230 7.82 22.24 -1.79
N ALA A 231 8.77 21.62 -2.51
CA ALA A 231 9.51 22.28 -3.57
C ALA A 231 8.64 22.68 -4.78
N ASN A 232 7.47 22.04 -4.96
CA ASN A 232 6.50 22.41 -5.99
C ASN A 232 5.06 22.21 -5.48
N PRO A 233 4.55 23.16 -4.68
CA PRO A 233 3.25 23.06 -4.00
C PRO A 233 2.05 23.03 -4.97
N GLU A 234 2.12 23.76 -6.08
CA GLU A 234 1.05 23.80 -7.08
C GLU A 234 0.88 22.46 -7.80
N SER A 235 1.98 21.83 -8.21
CA SER A 235 1.94 20.50 -8.83
C SER A 235 1.39 19.43 -7.87
N TYR A 236 1.74 19.54 -6.58
CA TYR A 236 1.19 18.69 -5.52
C TYR A 236 -0.32 18.91 -5.35
N ALA A 237 -0.75 20.16 -5.20
CA ALA A 237 -2.16 20.51 -5.00
C ALA A 237 -3.04 20.09 -6.18
N ARG A 238 -2.60 20.32 -7.43
CA ARG A 238 -3.29 19.85 -8.64
C ARG A 238 -3.50 18.35 -8.62
N ARG A 239 -2.48 17.58 -8.22
CA ARG A 239 -2.57 16.11 -8.13
C ARG A 239 -3.56 15.66 -7.06
N THR A 240 -3.53 16.30 -5.89
CA THR A 240 -4.44 15.99 -4.77
C THR A 240 -5.90 16.27 -5.13
N VAL A 241 -6.19 17.41 -5.76
CA VAL A 241 -7.54 17.78 -6.20
C VAL A 241 -8.02 16.91 -7.36
N THR A 242 -7.16 16.60 -8.34
CA THR A 242 -7.50 15.70 -9.45
C THR A 242 -7.86 14.31 -8.91
N LYS A 243 -7.08 13.77 -7.95
CA LYS A 243 -7.38 12.49 -7.29
C LYS A 243 -8.74 12.53 -6.60
N ALA A 244 -9.05 13.61 -5.88
CA ALA A 244 -10.34 13.79 -5.22
C ALA A 244 -11.52 13.95 -6.19
N GLN A 245 -11.35 14.59 -7.34
CA GLN A 245 -12.39 14.69 -8.37
C GLN A 245 -12.71 13.34 -9.00
N VAL A 246 -11.68 12.55 -9.32
CA VAL A 246 -11.86 11.19 -9.87
C VAL A 246 -12.59 10.29 -8.86
N ASP A 247 -12.23 10.38 -7.59
CA ASP A 247 -12.87 9.66 -6.49
C ASP A 247 -14.37 10.01 -6.35
N LEU A 248 -14.70 11.30 -6.40
CA LEU A 248 -16.08 11.78 -6.33
C LEU A 248 -16.90 11.42 -7.57
N GLN A 249 -16.29 11.41 -8.77
CA GLN A 249 -16.96 10.97 -10.00
C GLN A 249 -17.28 9.47 -9.93
N ARG A 250 -16.33 8.64 -9.48
CA ARG A 250 -16.55 7.20 -9.26
C ARG A 250 -17.68 6.95 -8.25
N THR A 251 -17.72 7.73 -7.17
CA THR A 251 -18.76 7.65 -6.13
C THR A 251 -20.14 8.12 -6.61
N ARG A 252 -20.20 9.05 -7.57
CA ARG A 252 -21.46 9.49 -8.19
C ARG A 252 -21.98 8.48 -9.20
N SER A 253 -21.10 7.94 -10.05
CA SER A 253 -21.47 6.92 -11.04
C SER A 253 -21.92 5.60 -10.44
N SER A 254 -21.48 5.27 -9.22
CA SER A 254 -21.95 4.09 -8.47
C SER A 254 -23.29 4.29 -7.75
N ARG A 255 -23.84 5.52 -7.74
CA ARG A 255 -25.11 5.87 -7.07
C ARG A 255 -26.29 6.12 -8.02
N GLU A 256 -26.12 6.00 -9.34
CA GLU A 256 -27.23 6.09 -10.31
C GLU A 256 -27.84 4.69 -10.57
N PRO A 257 -29.12 4.44 -10.20
CA PRO A 257 -29.81 3.22 -10.60
C PRO A 257 -30.24 3.29 -12.06
N LEU A 258 -30.04 2.18 -12.79
CA LEU A 258 -30.64 1.93 -14.10
C LEU A 258 -32.17 2.07 -14.02
N GLN A 259 -32.72 3.14 -14.60
CA GLN A 259 -34.12 3.21 -15.03
C GLN A 259 -34.17 3.61 -16.50
N ARG A 260 -35.13 3.02 -17.22
CA ARG A 260 -35.37 2.93 -18.68
C ARG A 260 -34.79 1.62 -19.23
N GLU A 261 -35.55 0.66 -19.73
CA GLU A 261 -36.81 0.72 -20.48
C GLU A 261 -37.67 -0.53 -20.23
N GLY A 262 -38.99 -0.41 -20.32
CA GLY A 262 -39.91 -1.54 -20.28
C GLY A 262 -41.32 -1.16 -19.84
N ILE A 263 -42.05 -0.40 -20.66
CA ILE A 263 -43.52 -0.36 -20.57
C ILE A 263 -44.08 -0.82 -21.90
N GLU A 264 -44.67 -2.01 -21.86
CA GLU A 264 -45.60 -2.55 -22.84
C GLU A 264 -46.72 -1.54 -23.14
N GLN A 265 -47.05 -1.37 -24.43
CA GLN A 265 -48.41 -0.98 -24.81
C GLN A 265 -48.99 -2.09 -25.68
N ARG A 266 -49.94 -2.81 -25.10
CA ARG A 266 -50.91 -3.66 -25.78
C ARG A 266 -51.88 -2.77 -26.57
N GLU A 267 -52.25 -3.21 -27.76
CA GLU A 267 -53.41 -2.74 -28.50
C GLU A 267 -54.72 -2.96 -27.72
N PRO A 268 -55.78 -2.20 -28.04
CA PRO A 268 -56.77 -2.76 -28.98
C PRO A 268 -57.42 -1.70 -29.89
N TYR A 269 -57.76 -2.03 -31.15
CA TYR A 269 -58.96 -1.47 -31.82
C TYR A 269 -59.45 -2.36 -32.98
N GLN A 270 -60.78 -2.51 -33.04
CA GLN A 270 -61.57 -3.38 -33.92
C GLN A 270 -61.89 -2.80 -35.31
N ASP A 271 -62.39 -3.69 -36.18
CA ASP A 271 -63.32 -3.53 -37.31
C ASP A 271 -62.83 -2.78 -38.58
N PHE A 272 -62.55 -3.53 -39.65
CA PHE A 272 -63.41 -3.77 -40.84
C PHE A 272 -62.74 -4.76 -41.80
#